data_AF-A0A973E1D5-F1
#
_entry.id   AF-A0A973E1D5-F1
#
_cell.length_a   1.000
_cell.length_b   1.000
_cell.length_c   1.000
_cell.angle_alpha   90.00
_cell.angle_beta   90.00
_cell.angle_gamma   90.00
#
_symmetry.space_group_name_H-M   'P 1'
#
loop_
_entity.id
_entity.type
_entity.pdbx_description
1 polymer ?
#
loop_
_entity_poly.entity_id
_entity_poly.type
_entity_poly.pdbx_seq_one_letter_code
_entity_poly.pdbx_strand_id
1 'polypeptide(L)'
;MARDVGVLDVHAEYGASQVNPEYGLLQRVSHWTEQDIKRENEIITKGHNFEPSVVLKGSFSEIFMHCDFQSFSSNKSDLSLVDNQFALETWKKTVDVQKHFNDLQLRVRNYSIVLIGAMIAAIGFTFKLNMETVIFGFTMPTGIIFVIASLFAWAAFYIFDFGYHSLLKGDVNHAAKIEQKYDGKIPGIGLGITISHASKNAKYFGLKLNSTIRLTLYYLLGGLMLVLLLIGLSISSAEQETDNENKNADIEKYELK
;
A
#
# COMPACT_ATOMS: atom_id res chain seq x y z
N MET A 1 -33.00 -11.90 17.19
CA MET A 1 -31.80 -11.11 17.54
C MET A 1 -31.26 -11.47 18.92
N ALA A 2 -31.91 -11.07 20.02
CA ALA A 2 -31.41 -11.36 21.38
C ALA A 2 -31.24 -12.87 21.67
N ARG A 3 -32.22 -13.69 21.27
CA ARG A 3 -32.12 -15.15 21.39
C ARG A 3 -31.03 -15.79 20.53
N ASP A 4 -30.79 -15.25 19.33
CA ASP A 4 -29.77 -15.80 18.40
C ASP A 4 -28.36 -15.68 18.98
N VAL A 5 -28.16 -14.74 19.92
CA VAL A 5 -26.91 -14.54 20.64
C VAL A 5 -26.98 -15.02 22.10
N GLY A 6 -28.06 -15.72 22.49
CA GLY A 6 -28.23 -16.32 23.81
C GLY A 6 -28.36 -15.33 24.97
N VAL A 7 -28.82 -14.10 24.72
CA VAL A 7 -29.05 -13.10 25.78
C VAL A 7 -30.53 -12.96 26.13
N LEU A 8 -30.80 -12.46 27.33
CA LEU A 8 -32.16 -12.20 27.83
C LEU A 8 -32.92 -11.25 26.88
N ASP A 9 -34.09 -11.68 26.42
CA ASP A 9 -35.01 -10.85 25.63
C ASP A 9 -36.21 -10.40 26.47
N VAL A 10 -36.51 -9.10 26.40
CA VAL A 10 -37.61 -8.47 27.13
C VAL A 10 -38.54 -7.82 26.12
N HIS A 11 -39.81 -8.20 26.12
CA HIS A 11 -40.85 -7.65 25.25
C HIS A 11 -41.71 -6.64 26.01
N ALA A 12 -41.83 -5.42 25.48
CA ALA A 12 -42.66 -4.37 26.05
C ALA A 12 -44.05 -4.35 25.38
N GLU A 13 -44.99 -5.12 25.94
CA GLU A 13 -46.37 -5.22 25.43
C GLU A 13 -47.10 -3.87 25.52
N TYR A 14 -46.88 -3.13 26.61
CA TYR A 14 -47.50 -1.80 26.83
C TYR A 14 -47.16 -0.76 25.74
N GLY A 15 -46.06 -0.95 25.01
CA GLY A 15 -45.56 -0.01 24.00
C GLY A 15 -45.89 -0.41 22.56
N ALA A 16 -46.64 -1.51 22.35
CA ALA A 16 -46.93 -2.05 21.03
C ALA A 16 -47.94 -1.17 20.26
N SER A 17 -47.44 -0.09 19.63
CA SER A 17 -48.25 0.84 18.84
C SER A 17 -48.91 0.21 17.61
N GLN A 18 -48.41 -0.94 17.16
CA GLN A 18 -48.86 -1.70 15.99
C GLN A 18 -50.30 -2.22 16.10
N VAL A 19 -50.81 -2.31 17.34
CA VAL A 19 -52.18 -2.77 17.63
C VAL A 19 -53.19 -1.63 17.51
N ASN A 20 -52.73 -0.36 17.52
CA ASN A 20 -53.60 0.80 17.54
C ASN A 20 -54.04 1.21 16.11
N PRO A 21 -55.29 1.65 15.92
CA PRO A 21 -55.78 2.15 14.63
C PRO A 21 -54.94 3.32 14.07
N GLU A 22 -54.31 4.10 14.95
CA GLU A 22 -53.44 5.24 14.61
C GLU A 22 -52.11 4.82 13.97
N TYR A 23 -51.71 3.55 14.07
CA TYR A 23 -50.48 3.04 13.45
C TYR A 23 -50.47 3.23 11.93
N GLY A 24 -51.65 3.14 11.29
CA GLY A 24 -51.79 3.42 9.87
C GLY A 24 -51.45 4.88 9.51
N LEU A 25 -51.63 5.84 10.43
CA LEU A 25 -51.17 7.21 10.21
C LEU A 25 -49.64 7.28 10.27
N LEU A 26 -49.02 6.61 11.24
CA LEU A 26 -47.55 6.54 11.39
C LEU A 26 -46.88 5.93 10.14
N GLN A 27 -47.48 4.90 9.55
CA GLN A 27 -47.00 4.33 8.28
C GLN A 27 -47.10 5.30 7.09
N ARG A 28 -48.12 6.17 7.06
CA ARG A 28 -48.32 7.14 5.97
C ARG A 28 -47.41 8.35 6.07
N VAL A 29 -47.03 8.75 7.29
CA VAL A 29 -46.16 9.91 7.53
C VAL A 29 -44.68 9.53 7.67
N SER A 30 -44.36 8.24 7.76
CA SER A 30 -42.97 7.76 7.76
C SER A 30 -42.39 7.74 6.34
N HIS A 31 -41.07 7.81 6.24
CA HIS A 31 -40.34 7.63 4.97
C HIS A 31 -40.04 6.14 4.68
N TRP A 32 -40.87 5.22 5.18
CA TRP A 32 -40.67 3.79 4.98
C TRP A 32 -41.06 3.39 3.56
N THR A 33 -40.31 2.44 2.98
CA THR A 33 -40.64 1.93 1.66
C THR A 33 -41.87 1.03 1.73
N GLU A 34 -42.60 0.89 0.62
CA GLU A 34 -43.75 -0.03 0.54
C GLU A 34 -43.36 -1.48 0.84
N GLN A 35 -42.11 -1.86 0.53
CA GLN A 35 -41.56 -3.18 0.84
C GLN A 35 -41.40 -3.39 2.34
N ASP A 36 -40.93 -2.38 3.08
CA ASP A 36 -40.78 -2.43 4.53
C ASP A 36 -42.13 -2.49 5.24
N ILE A 37 -43.10 -1.69 4.78
CA ILE A 37 -44.48 -1.72 5.30
C ILE A 37 -45.11 -3.10 5.09
N LYS A 38 -44.95 -3.68 3.90
CA LYS A 38 -45.47 -5.01 3.59
C LYS A 38 -44.81 -6.09 4.44
N ARG A 39 -43.48 -6.04 4.60
CA ARG A 39 -42.73 -6.96 5.45
C ARG A 39 -43.19 -6.90 6.91
N GLU A 40 -43.38 -5.71 7.45
CA GLU A 40 -43.85 -5.52 8.83
C GLU A 40 -45.29 -6.02 9.01
N ASN A 41 -46.19 -5.69 8.07
CA ASN A 41 -47.57 -6.18 8.10
C ASN A 41 -47.64 -7.71 8.02
N GLU A 42 -46.79 -8.36 7.22
CA GLU A 42 -46.68 -9.82 7.15
C GLU A 42 -46.20 -10.43 8.47
N ILE A 43 -45.27 -9.79 9.18
CA ILE A 43 -44.79 -10.22 10.49
C ILE A 43 -45.93 -10.14 11.53
N ILE A 44 -46.72 -9.07 11.50
CA ILE A 44 -47.88 -8.89 12.39
C ILE A 44 -48.97 -9.92 12.08
N THR A 45 -49.34 -10.12 10.80
CA THR A 45 -50.45 -11.03 10.42
C THR A 45 -50.12 -12.51 10.58
N LYS A 46 -48.88 -12.92 10.33
CA LYS A 46 -48.45 -14.32 10.54
C LYS A 46 -48.37 -14.67 12.03
N GLY A 47 -48.32 -13.67 12.90
CA GLY A 47 -48.04 -13.85 14.32
C GLY A 47 -46.58 -14.27 14.55
N HIS A 48 -46.08 -13.98 15.75
CA HIS A 48 -44.78 -14.47 16.17
C HIS A 48 -44.91 -15.92 16.66
N ASN A 49 -44.16 -16.86 16.09
CA ASN A 49 -44.05 -18.23 16.62
C ASN A 49 -43.01 -18.31 17.75
N PHE A 50 -43.02 -17.36 18.68
CA PHE A 50 -42.08 -17.34 19.78
C PHE A 50 -42.67 -16.70 21.03
N GLU A 51 -42.35 -17.27 22.19
CA GLU A 51 -42.66 -16.72 23.50
C GLU A 51 -41.44 -15.92 24.01
N PRO A 52 -41.56 -14.61 24.34
CA PRO A 52 -40.47 -13.82 24.92
C PRO A 52 -40.04 -14.35 26.29
N SER A 53 -38.76 -14.20 26.67
CA SER A 53 -38.31 -14.61 28.01
C SER A 53 -38.99 -13.80 29.13
N VAL A 54 -39.25 -12.51 28.88
CA VAL A 54 -39.95 -11.61 29.81
C VAL A 54 -40.91 -10.73 29.02
N VAL A 55 -42.11 -10.51 29.56
CA VAL A 55 -43.12 -9.61 28.98
C VAL A 55 -43.50 -8.54 29.99
N LEU A 56 -43.29 -7.28 29.64
CA LEU A 56 -43.68 -6.10 30.43
C LEU A 56 -45.05 -5.61 29.94
N LYS A 57 -46.04 -5.54 30.84
CA LYS A 57 -47.45 -5.33 30.49
C LYS A 57 -47.95 -3.92 30.69
N GLY A 58 -47.48 -3.23 31.73
CA GLY A 58 -48.02 -1.93 32.15
C GLY A 58 -47.02 -0.79 32.09
N SER A 59 -45.73 -1.05 32.28
CA SER A 59 -44.71 0.00 32.25
C SER A 59 -43.29 -0.53 32.06
N PHE A 60 -42.38 0.38 31.68
CA PHE A 60 -40.95 0.09 31.63
C PHE A 60 -40.39 -0.35 32.99
N SER A 61 -40.91 0.19 34.09
CA SER A 61 -40.42 -0.07 35.46
C SER A 61 -40.51 -1.54 35.88
N GLU A 62 -41.35 -2.34 35.24
CA GLU A 62 -41.42 -3.79 35.44
C GLU A 62 -40.09 -4.49 35.12
N ILE A 63 -39.23 -3.87 34.32
CA ILE A 63 -37.89 -4.41 34.03
C ILE A 63 -37.07 -4.65 35.30
N PHE A 64 -37.24 -3.82 36.34
CA PHE A 64 -36.53 -3.97 37.61
C PHE A 64 -37.00 -5.16 38.43
N MET A 65 -38.14 -5.78 38.09
CA MET A 65 -38.57 -7.05 38.69
C MET A 65 -37.82 -8.25 38.11
N HIS A 66 -37.23 -8.07 36.92
CA HIS A 66 -36.58 -9.14 36.15
C HIS A 66 -35.07 -8.95 35.99
N CYS A 67 -34.58 -7.72 36.15
CA CYS A 67 -33.19 -7.35 35.92
C CYS A 67 -32.64 -6.52 37.08
N ASP A 68 -31.55 -6.99 37.68
CA ASP A 68 -30.72 -6.19 38.58
C ASP A 68 -29.65 -5.44 37.77
N PHE A 69 -29.75 -4.11 37.75
CA PHE A 69 -28.76 -3.27 37.08
C PHE A 69 -27.59 -3.01 38.02
N GLN A 70 -26.40 -3.43 37.61
CA GLN A 70 -25.16 -3.14 38.32
C GLN A 70 -24.36 -2.09 37.55
N SER A 71 -23.60 -1.26 38.25
CA SER A 71 -22.63 -0.39 37.58
C SER A 71 -21.65 -1.27 36.81
N PHE A 72 -21.28 -0.87 35.59
CA PHE A 72 -20.27 -1.57 34.81
C PHE A 72 -18.94 -1.57 35.57
N SER A 73 -18.70 -2.63 36.35
CA SER A 73 -17.45 -2.84 37.08
C SER A 73 -16.42 -3.35 36.10
N SER A 74 -15.78 -2.44 35.37
CA SER A 74 -14.59 -2.78 34.59
C SER A 74 -13.49 -3.17 35.57
N ASN A 75 -13.23 -4.46 35.73
CA ASN A 75 -12.00 -4.91 36.37
C ASN A 75 -10.82 -4.31 35.58
N LYS A 76 -9.91 -3.61 36.26
CA LYS A 76 -8.73 -2.99 35.62
C LYS A 76 -7.89 -4.01 34.83
N SER A 77 -7.93 -5.29 35.23
CA SER A 77 -7.32 -6.40 34.49
C SER A 77 -7.94 -6.57 33.10
N ASP A 78 -9.26 -6.57 33.00
CA ASP A 78 -9.99 -6.78 31.74
C ASP A 78 -9.79 -5.60 30.80
N LEU A 79 -9.79 -4.37 31.34
CA LEU A 79 -9.48 -3.16 30.58
C LEU A 79 -8.05 -3.17 30.03
N SER A 80 -7.08 -3.68 30.81
CA SER A 80 -5.68 -3.79 30.38
C SER A 80 -5.46 -4.88 29.32
N LEU A 81 -6.22 -5.97 29.37
CA LEU A 81 -6.19 -7.02 28.36
C LEU A 81 -6.78 -6.53 27.04
N VAL A 82 -7.90 -5.81 27.12
CA VAL A 82 -8.53 -5.16 25.96
C VAL A 82 -7.59 -4.12 25.33
N ASP A 83 -6.94 -3.25 26.13
CA ASP A 83 -5.94 -2.29 25.63
C ASP A 83 -4.75 -2.98 24.95
N ASN A 84 -4.22 -4.06 25.54
CA ASN A 84 -3.14 -4.84 24.94
C ASN A 84 -3.57 -5.49 23.61
N GLN A 85 -4.81 -5.98 23.51
CA GLN A 85 -5.33 -6.54 22.26
C GLN A 85 -5.45 -5.46 21.17
N PHE A 86 -6.00 -4.29 21.50
CA PHE A 86 -6.07 -3.17 20.55
C PHE A 86 -4.69 -2.69 20.12
N ALA A 87 -3.74 -2.62 21.04
CA ALA A 87 -2.35 -2.29 20.73
C ALA A 87 -1.70 -3.33 19.81
N LEU A 88 -1.92 -4.62 20.07
CA LEU A 88 -1.44 -5.70 19.22
C LEU A 88 -2.03 -5.63 17.81
N GLU A 89 -3.34 -5.40 17.67
CA GLU A 89 -4.00 -5.24 16.37
C GLU A 89 -3.49 -4.01 15.61
N THR A 90 -3.28 -2.89 16.32
CA THR A 90 -2.70 -1.67 15.73
C THR A 90 -1.27 -1.91 15.26
N TRP A 91 -0.46 -2.59 16.07
CA TRP A 91 0.90 -2.98 15.71
C TRP A 91 0.92 -3.91 14.49
N LYS A 92 0.10 -4.97 14.47
CA LYS A 92 -0.04 -5.88 13.32
C LYS A 92 -0.37 -5.11 12.06
N LYS A 93 -1.37 -4.22 12.12
CA LYS A 93 -1.77 -3.44 10.96
C LYS A 93 -0.66 -2.53 10.46
N THR A 94 0.09 -1.92 11.37
CA THR A 94 1.26 -1.09 11.03
C THR A 94 2.35 -1.94 10.35
N VAL A 95 2.67 -3.12 10.89
CA VAL A 95 3.64 -4.06 10.30
C VAL A 95 3.20 -4.54 8.93
N ASP A 96 1.90 -4.76 8.70
CA ASP A 96 1.40 -5.15 7.39
C ASP A 96 1.52 -4.01 6.35
N VAL A 97 1.31 -2.76 6.76
CA VAL A 97 1.59 -1.60 5.89
C VAL A 97 3.10 -1.52 5.57
N GLN A 98 3.98 -1.79 6.53
CA GLN A 98 5.43 -1.86 6.27
C GLN A 98 5.79 -2.93 5.23
N LYS A 99 5.22 -4.15 5.35
CA LYS A 99 5.42 -5.21 4.35
C LYS A 99 4.95 -4.76 2.98
N HIS A 100 3.77 -4.13 2.91
CA HIS A 100 3.23 -3.62 1.66
C HIS A 100 4.16 -2.62 0.98
N PHE A 101 4.67 -1.62 1.72
CA PHE A 101 5.63 -0.67 1.15
C PHE A 101 6.94 -1.34 0.75
N ASN A 102 7.49 -2.24 1.56
CA ASN A 102 8.69 -2.98 1.21
C ASN A 102 8.52 -3.78 -0.10
N ASP A 103 7.38 -4.45 -0.27
CA ASP A 103 7.05 -5.19 -1.49
C ASP A 103 6.88 -4.28 -2.71
N LEU A 104 6.27 -3.10 -2.53
CA LEU A 104 6.19 -2.08 -3.58
C LEU A 104 7.59 -1.61 -4.00
N GLN A 105 8.49 -1.36 -3.06
CA GLN A 105 9.87 -0.95 -3.39
C GLN A 105 10.62 -2.04 -4.17
N LEU A 106 10.53 -3.31 -3.75
CA LEU A 106 11.15 -4.42 -4.47
C LEU A 106 10.59 -4.57 -5.89
N ARG A 107 9.28 -4.38 -6.05
CA ARG A 107 8.62 -4.43 -7.36
C ARG A 107 9.09 -3.31 -8.28
N VAL A 108 9.18 -2.08 -7.78
CA VAL A 108 9.67 -0.92 -8.55
C VAL A 108 11.08 -1.16 -9.06
N ARG A 109 11.97 -1.70 -8.22
CA ARG A 109 13.36 -2.04 -8.61
C ARG A 109 13.42 -3.15 -9.65
N ASN A 110 12.55 -4.15 -9.57
CA ASN A 110 12.48 -5.19 -10.58
C ASN A 110 12.02 -4.62 -11.93
N TYR A 111 11.02 -3.72 -11.93
CA TYR A 111 10.58 -3.05 -13.15
C TYR A 111 11.66 -2.16 -13.76
N SER A 112 12.42 -1.43 -12.94
CA SER A 112 13.50 -0.60 -13.46
C SER A 112 14.59 -1.44 -14.12
N ILE A 113 14.99 -2.57 -13.53
CA ILE A 113 15.99 -3.48 -14.13
C ILE A 113 15.49 -4.02 -15.48
N VAL A 114 14.23 -4.48 -15.54
CA VAL A 114 13.66 -5.03 -16.78
C VAL A 114 13.58 -3.97 -17.87
N LEU A 115 13.09 -2.77 -17.54
CA LEU A 115 13.00 -1.67 -18.51
C LEU A 115 14.39 -1.28 -19.03
N ILE A 116 15.36 -1.09 -18.14
CA ILE A 116 16.73 -0.74 -18.55
C ILE A 116 17.38 -1.86 -19.35
N GLY A 117 17.17 -3.13 -19.00
CA GLY A 117 17.67 -4.26 -19.78
C GLY A 117 17.13 -4.26 -21.22
N ALA A 118 15.82 -4.01 -21.39
CA ALA A 118 15.22 -3.88 -22.71
C ALA A 118 15.79 -2.68 -23.49
N MET A 119 16.00 -1.54 -22.83
CA MET A 119 16.59 -0.37 -23.46
C MET A 119 18.04 -0.61 -23.89
N ILE A 120 18.87 -1.27 -23.06
CA ILE A 120 20.24 -1.64 -23.43
C ILE A 120 20.25 -2.56 -24.66
N ALA A 121 19.33 -3.51 -24.74
CA ALA A 121 19.18 -4.35 -25.92
C ALA A 121 18.82 -3.54 -27.17
N ALA A 122 17.88 -2.58 -27.06
CA ALA A 122 17.52 -1.67 -28.15
C ALA A 122 18.71 -0.79 -28.57
N ILE A 123 19.47 -0.26 -27.62
CA ILE A 123 20.69 0.51 -27.88
C ILE A 123 21.70 -0.33 -28.66
N GLY A 124 21.99 -1.55 -28.21
CA GLY A 124 22.89 -2.47 -28.91
C GLY A 124 22.42 -2.83 -30.32
N PHE A 125 21.10 -3.00 -30.51
CA PHE A 125 20.50 -3.27 -31.82
C PHE A 125 20.66 -2.07 -32.78
N THR A 126 20.32 -0.86 -32.32
CA THR A 126 20.45 0.37 -33.14
C THR A 126 21.90 0.68 -33.48
N PHE A 127 22.83 0.46 -32.54
CA PHE A 127 24.26 0.61 -32.77
C PHE A 127 24.78 -0.39 -33.80
N LYS A 128 24.40 -1.67 -33.70
CA LYS A 128 24.80 -2.71 -34.67
C LYS A 128 24.37 -2.38 -36.11
N LEU A 129 23.22 -1.73 -36.27
CA LEU A 129 22.66 -1.36 -37.56
C LEU A 129 23.15 0.00 -38.07
N ASN A 130 24.02 0.70 -37.32
CA ASN A 130 24.44 2.08 -37.58
C ASN A 130 23.23 2.99 -37.88
N MET A 131 22.18 2.85 -37.07
CA MET A 131 20.97 3.67 -37.24
C MET A 131 21.27 5.10 -36.81
N GLU A 132 20.99 6.03 -37.72
CA GLU A 132 21.06 7.47 -37.47
C GLU A 132 19.65 8.07 -37.52
N THR A 133 19.46 9.15 -36.77
CA THR A 133 18.19 9.88 -36.76
C THR A 133 18.49 11.38 -36.80
N VAL A 134 17.74 12.09 -37.64
CA VAL A 134 17.82 13.55 -37.73
C VAL A 134 16.83 14.15 -36.73
N ILE A 135 17.33 14.89 -35.75
CA ILE A 135 16.51 15.65 -34.79
C ILE A 135 16.96 17.10 -34.81
N PHE A 136 16.03 18.04 -35.02
CA PHE A 136 16.31 19.48 -35.11
C PHE A 136 17.43 19.85 -36.11
N GLY A 137 17.60 19.06 -37.17
CA GLY A 137 18.64 19.26 -38.18
C GLY A 137 20.01 18.64 -37.84
N PHE A 138 20.16 18.04 -36.66
CA PHE A 138 21.38 17.32 -36.27
C PHE A 138 21.20 15.82 -36.52
N THR A 139 22.14 15.21 -37.24
CA THR A 139 22.27 13.76 -37.37
C THR A 139 22.91 13.21 -36.11
N MET A 140 22.21 12.32 -35.41
CA MET A 140 22.76 11.64 -34.25
C MET A 140 22.49 10.13 -34.32
N PRO A 141 23.41 9.30 -33.83
CA PRO A 141 23.17 7.87 -33.65
C PRO A 141 21.91 7.64 -32.82
N THR A 142 21.00 6.81 -33.32
CA THR A 142 19.73 6.53 -32.64
C THR A 142 19.96 5.95 -31.24
N GLY A 143 21.06 5.20 -31.03
CA GLY A 143 21.46 4.66 -29.73
C GLY A 143 21.63 5.74 -28.65
N ILE A 144 22.13 6.93 -28.99
CA ILE A 144 22.30 8.04 -28.03
C ILE A 144 20.93 8.49 -27.49
N ILE A 145 19.91 8.56 -28.35
CA ILE A 145 18.54 8.94 -27.97
C ILE A 145 17.99 7.92 -26.97
N PHE A 146 18.16 6.62 -27.24
CA PHE A 146 17.71 5.57 -26.33
C PHE A 146 18.44 5.58 -24.98
N VAL A 147 19.74 5.91 -24.95
CA VAL A 147 20.47 6.07 -23.68
C VAL A 147 19.96 7.25 -22.88
N ILE A 148 19.72 8.39 -23.53
CA ILE A 148 19.15 9.58 -22.86
C ILE A 148 17.76 9.26 -22.30
N ALA A 149 16.90 8.60 -23.09
CA ALA A 149 15.59 8.15 -22.62
C ALA A 149 15.69 7.19 -21.43
N SER A 150 16.67 6.29 -21.45
CA SER A 150 16.94 5.36 -20.35
C SER A 150 17.38 6.08 -19.07
N LEU A 151 18.23 7.10 -19.19
CA LEU A 151 18.65 7.94 -18.05
C LEU A 151 17.46 8.67 -17.43
N PHE A 152 16.56 9.23 -18.25
CA PHE A 152 15.33 9.85 -17.76
C PHE A 152 14.42 8.85 -17.04
N ALA A 153 14.20 7.67 -17.63
CA ALA A 153 13.40 6.63 -16.99
C ALA A 153 14.03 6.15 -15.67
N TRP A 154 15.35 5.99 -15.62
CA TRP A 154 16.08 5.62 -14.42
C TRP A 154 15.95 6.66 -13.30
N ALA A 155 16.07 7.94 -13.64
CA ALA A 155 15.87 9.05 -12.71
C ALA A 155 14.42 9.12 -12.19
N ALA A 156 13.42 8.89 -13.05
CA ALA A 156 12.02 8.84 -12.65
C ALA A 156 11.77 7.71 -11.63
N PHE A 157 12.33 6.51 -11.87
CA PHE A 157 12.26 5.41 -10.90
C PHE A 157 12.94 5.75 -9.57
N TYR A 158 14.07 6.45 -9.58
CA TYR A 158 14.74 6.89 -8.36
C TYR A 158 13.86 7.79 -7.51
N ILE A 159 13.26 8.81 -8.12
CA ILE A 159 12.37 9.76 -7.41
C ILE A 159 11.21 9.01 -6.78
N PHE A 160 10.61 8.08 -7.51
CA PHE A 160 9.48 7.28 -7.04
C PHE A 160 9.86 6.34 -5.88
N ASP A 161 10.94 5.56 -6.02
CA ASP A 161 11.38 4.64 -4.95
C ASP A 161 11.86 5.41 -3.71
N PHE A 162 12.49 6.58 -3.88
CA PHE A 162 12.87 7.45 -2.76
C PHE A 162 11.65 7.97 -1.98
N GLY A 163 10.56 8.31 -2.69
CA GLY A 163 9.29 8.67 -2.08
C GLY A 163 8.75 7.54 -1.19
N TYR A 164 8.66 6.32 -1.72
CA TYR A 164 8.22 5.16 -0.93
C TYR A 164 9.16 4.80 0.21
N HIS A 165 10.47 5.00 0.05
CA HIS A 165 11.42 4.76 1.13
C HIS A 165 11.13 5.63 2.34
N SER A 166 10.71 6.88 2.10
CA SER A 166 10.33 7.82 3.16
C SER A 166 9.07 7.36 3.90
N LEU A 167 8.09 6.82 3.17
CA LEU A 167 6.86 6.25 3.75
C LEU A 167 7.16 5.01 4.60
N LEU A 168 7.94 4.06 4.06
CA LEU A 168 8.36 2.85 4.79
C LEU A 168 9.08 3.21 6.10
N LYS A 169 9.97 4.20 6.06
CA LYS A 169 10.67 4.68 7.25
C LYS A 169 9.71 5.29 8.28
N GLY A 170 8.67 5.98 7.82
CA GLY A 170 7.59 6.49 8.66
C GLY A 170 6.90 5.39 9.45
N ASP A 171 6.49 4.32 8.77
CA ASP A 171 5.77 3.21 9.42
C ASP A 171 6.67 2.40 10.35
N VAL A 172 7.93 2.19 9.99
CA VAL A 172 8.92 1.53 10.86
C VAL A 172 9.09 2.33 12.16
N ASN A 173 9.21 3.65 12.06
CA ASN A 173 9.30 4.51 13.23
C ASN A 173 8.02 4.51 14.06
N HIS A 174 6.85 4.45 13.42
CA HIS A 174 5.57 4.37 14.14
C HIS A 174 5.44 3.05 14.90
N ALA A 175 5.72 1.91 14.25
CA ALA A 175 5.71 0.61 14.93
C ALA A 175 6.71 0.56 16.08
N ALA A 176 7.93 1.07 15.90
CA ALA A 176 8.93 1.11 16.97
C ALA A 176 8.44 1.85 18.23
N LYS A 177 7.62 2.90 18.08
CA LYS A 177 7.00 3.58 19.23
C LYS A 177 5.98 2.69 19.95
N ILE A 178 5.19 1.91 19.20
CA ILE A 178 4.23 0.95 19.76
C ILE A 178 5.00 -0.17 20.48
N GLU A 179 6.03 -0.71 19.84
CA GLU A 179 6.89 -1.77 20.40
C GLU A 179 7.53 -1.32 21.73
N GLN A 180 8.07 -0.10 21.80
CA GLN A 180 8.63 0.45 23.05
C GLN A 180 7.56 0.66 24.14
N LYS A 181 6.38 1.15 23.78
CA LYS A 181 5.32 1.44 24.75
C LYS A 181 4.76 0.17 25.41
N TYR A 182 4.72 -0.93 24.67
CA TYR A 182 4.18 -2.21 25.13
C TYR A 182 5.27 -3.26 25.38
N ASP A 183 6.53 -2.83 25.45
CA ASP A 183 7.66 -3.68 25.82
C ASP A 183 7.44 -4.27 27.22
N GLY A 184 7.72 -5.57 27.36
CA GLY A 184 7.43 -6.33 28.58
C GLY A 184 5.95 -6.63 28.88
N LYS A 185 4.99 -6.02 28.16
CA LYS A 185 3.55 -6.32 28.30
C LYS A 185 3.05 -7.33 27.27
N ILE A 186 3.53 -7.21 26.04
CA ILE A 186 3.16 -8.08 24.92
C ILE A 186 4.41 -8.86 24.49
N PRO A 187 4.46 -10.18 24.71
CA PRO A 187 5.62 -10.97 24.33
C PRO A 187 5.79 -10.97 22.81
N GLY A 188 7.02 -10.73 22.34
CA GLY A 188 7.37 -10.79 20.91
C GLY A 188 7.02 -9.55 20.09
N ILE A 189 6.55 -8.47 20.71
CA ILE A 189 6.17 -7.24 19.96
C ILE A 189 7.39 -6.54 19.33
N GLY A 190 8.59 -6.67 19.90
CA GLY A 190 9.81 -5.95 19.51
C GLY A 190 10.53 -6.38 18.21
N LEU A 191 9.82 -6.93 17.23
CA LEU A 191 10.42 -7.44 15.98
C LEU A 191 11.10 -6.33 15.16
N GLY A 192 10.42 -5.21 14.94
CA GLY A 192 10.90 -4.11 14.10
C GLY A 192 12.14 -3.41 14.68
N ILE A 193 12.16 -3.20 15.99
CA ILE A 193 13.32 -2.68 16.73
C ILE A 193 14.51 -3.64 16.57
N THR A 194 14.31 -4.94 16.79
CA THR A 194 15.37 -5.96 16.67
C THR A 194 15.99 -5.96 15.27
N ILE A 195 15.17 -5.94 14.21
CA ILE A 195 15.62 -5.86 12.83
C ILE A 195 16.40 -4.56 12.58
N SER A 196 15.89 -3.43 13.07
CA SER A 196 16.55 -2.12 12.91
C SER A 196 17.93 -2.07 13.57
N HIS A 197 18.09 -2.65 14.77
CA HIS A 197 19.38 -2.74 15.45
C HIS A 197 20.36 -3.68 14.73
N ALA A 198 19.89 -4.87 14.33
CA ALA A 198 20.70 -5.82 13.58
C ALA A 198 21.19 -5.21 12.24
N SER A 199 20.31 -4.52 11.53
CA SER A 199 20.61 -3.88 10.25
C SER A 199 21.59 -2.71 10.36
N LYS A 200 21.48 -1.88 11.41
CA LYS A 200 22.43 -0.78 11.67
C LYS A 200 23.85 -1.27 11.97
N ASN A 201 23.97 -2.46 12.57
CA ASN A 201 25.25 -3.05 12.94
C ASN A 201 25.92 -3.83 11.79
N ALA A 202 25.20 -4.07 10.69
CA ALA A 202 25.75 -4.73 9.51
C ALA A 202 26.77 -3.80 8.82
N LYS A 203 28.02 -4.26 8.76
CA LYS A 203 29.09 -3.64 7.97
C LYS A 203 29.30 -4.45 6.70
N TYR A 204 29.33 -3.79 5.54
CA TYR A 204 29.85 -4.42 4.32
C TYR A 204 31.14 -3.68 3.95
N PHE A 205 32.21 -4.44 3.68
CA PHE A 205 33.52 -3.87 3.35
C PHE A 205 34.00 -2.78 4.34
N GLY A 206 33.73 -2.95 5.64
CA GLY A 206 34.10 -2.00 6.68
C GLY A 206 33.24 -0.73 6.77
N LEU A 207 32.35 -0.48 5.79
CA LEU A 207 31.46 0.68 5.74
C LEU A 207 30.10 0.37 6.39
N LYS A 208 29.60 1.32 7.18
CA LYS A 208 28.24 1.26 7.75
C LYS A 208 27.22 1.68 6.69
N LEU A 209 26.58 0.70 6.07
CA LEU A 209 25.55 0.94 5.05
C LEU A 209 24.16 1.05 5.70
N ASN A 210 23.71 2.28 5.90
CA ASN A 210 22.32 2.54 6.25
C ASN A 210 21.40 2.26 5.05
N SER A 211 20.08 2.14 5.30
CA SER A 211 19.10 1.81 4.25
C SER A 211 19.06 2.83 3.11
N THR A 212 19.24 4.12 3.42
CA THR A 212 19.22 5.21 2.45
C THR A 212 20.44 5.19 1.53
N ILE A 213 21.61 4.83 2.05
CA ILE A 213 22.84 4.66 1.26
C ILE A 213 22.70 3.45 0.35
N ARG A 214 22.10 2.34 0.82
CA ARG A 214 21.85 1.16 -0.04
C ARG A 214 20.98 1.50 -1.25
N LEU A 215 19.90 2.26 -1.02
CA LEU A 215 19.05 2.79 -2.08
C LEU A 215 19.83 3.68 -3.05
N THR A 216 20.60 4.63 -2.50
CA THR A 216 21.40 5.56 -3.30
C THR A 216 22.43 4.83 -4.15
N LEU A 217 23.10 3.83 -3.58
CA LEU A 217 24.13 3.05 -4.26
C LEU A 217 23.56 2.22 -5.41
N TYR A 218 22.36 1.65 -5.25
CA TYR A 218 21.65 0.94 -6.32
C TYR A 218 21.39 1.84 -7.54
N TYR A 219 20.83 3.04 -7.32
CA TYR A 219 20.55 3.95 -8.43
C TYR A 219 21.81 4.62 -8.99
N LEU A 220 22.80 4.90 -8.15
CA LEU A 220 24.08 5.46 -8.58
C LEU A 220 24.84 4.50 -9.49
N LEU A 221 24.88 3.20 -9.15
CA LEU A 221 25.53 2.19 -9.99
C LEU A 221 24.86 2.06 -11.37
N GLY A 222 23.53 1.95 -11.40
CA GLY A 222 22.80 1.87 -12.68
C GLY A 222 22.91 3.15 -13.52
N GLY A 223 22.88 4.32 -12.87
CA GLY A 223 23.06 5.61 -13.54
C GLY A 223 24.47 5.76 -14.11
N LEU A 224 25.50 5.40 -13.34
CA LEU A 224 26.89 5.43 -13.79
C LEU A 224 27.12 4.50 -14.99
N MET A 225 26.52 3.31 -14.98
CA MET A 225 26.57 2.40 -16.13
C MET A 225 25.99 3.04 -17.40
N LEU A 226 24.83 3.70 -17.31
CA LEU A 226 24.22 4.38 -18.46
C LEU A 226 25.05 5.57 -18.94
N VAL A 227 25.68 6.31 -18.03
CA VAL A 227 26.60 7.42 -18.38
C VAL A 227 27.84 6.89 -19.11
N LEU A 228 28.44 5.80 -18.63
CA LEU A 228 29.57 5.17 -19.32
C LEU A 228 29.18 4.70 -20.72
N LEU A 229 27.97 4.16 -20.86
CA LEU A 229 27.45 3.72 -22.15
C LEU A 229 27.20 4.90 -23.10
N LEU A 230 26.72 6.03 -22.59
CA LEU A 230 26.58 7.27 -23.36
C LEU A 230 27.94 7.78 -23.87
N ILE A 231 28.95 7.80 -23.00
CA ILE A 231 30.31 8.23 -23.35
C ILE A 231 30.90 7.29 -24.41
N GLY A 232 30.77 5.98 -24.21
CA GLY A 232 31.29 4.97 -25.15
C GLY A 232 30.67 5.10 -26.55
N LEU A 233 29.36 5.29 -26.63
CA LEU A 233 28.68 5.54 -27.91
C LEU A 233 29.14 6.85 -28.56
N SER A 234 29.27 7.92 -27.77
CA SER A 234 29.68 9.22 -28.30
C SER A 234 31.09 9.17 -28.89
N ILE A 235 32.02 8.46 -28.25
CA ILE A 235 33.38 8.26 -28.76
C ILE A 235 33.34 7.40 -30.04
N SER A 236 32.61 6.28 -30.02
CA SER A 236 32.56 5.38 -31.16
C SER A 236 31.93 6.01 -32.39
N SER A 237 30.93 6.88 -32.22
CA SER A 237 30.28 7.56 -33.35
C SER A 237 31.18 8.61 -34.00
N ALA A 238 32.00 9.32 -33.21
CA ALA A 238 33.01 10.22 -33.75
C ALA A 238 34.07 9.49 -34.59
N GLU A 239 34.44 8.27 -34.18
CA GLU A 239 35.38 7.43 -34.93
C GLU A 239 34.78 6.94 -36.26
N GLN A 240 33.48 6.58 -36.27
CA GLN A 240 32.77 6.18 -37.50
C GLN A 240 32.63 7.30 -38.53
N GLU A 241 32.36 8.53 -38.10
CA GLU A 241 32.35 9.69 -39.00
C GLU A 241 33.71 9.90 -39.67
N THR A 242 34.79 9.80 -38.88
CA THR A 242 36.17 9.98 -39.38
C THR A 242 36.56 8.88 -40.39
N ASP A 243 36.20 7.63 -40.12
CA ASP A 243 36.46 6.50 -41.03
C ASP A 243 35.68 6.60 -42.35
N ASN A 244 34.44 7.09 -42.29
CA ASN A 244 33.61 7.30 -43.48
C ASN A 244 34.14 8.44 -44.35
N GLU A 245 34.60 9.55 -43.76
CA GLU A 245 35.25 10.64 -44.48
C GLU A 245 36.53 10.16 -45.20
N ASN A 246 37.38 9.40 -44.51
CA ASN A 246 38.61 8.85 -45.10
C ASN A 246 38.33 7.91 -46.29
N LYS A 247 37.33 7.02 -46.17
CA LYS A 247 36.93 6.14 -47.28
C LYS A 247 36.40 6.91 -48.48
N ASN A 248 35.59 7.95 -48.25
CA ASN A 248 35.05 8.76 -49.34
C ASN A 248 36.14 9.53 -50.07
N ALA A 249 37.12 10.08 -49.34
CA ALA A 249 38.29 10.76 -49.92
C ALA A 249 39.16 9.81 -50.77
N ASP A 250 39.33 8.56 -50.34
CA ASP A 250 40.05 7.55 -51.14
C ASP A 250 39.29 7.20 -52.42
N ILE A 251 37.96 7.00 -52.37
CA ILE A 251 37.14 6.71 -53.56
C ILE A 251 37.23 7.83 -54.59
N GLU A 252 37.10 9.09 -54.17
CA GLU A 252 37.18 10.25 -55.06
C GLU A 252 38.55 10.36 -55.76
N LYS A 253 39.62 9.94 -55.08
CA LYS A 253 40.98 9.88 -55.62
C LYS A 253 41.17 8.78 -56.68
N TYR A 254 40.36 7.72 -56.65
CA TYR A 254 40.37 6.66 -57.66
C TYR A 254 39.47 6.97 -58.86
N GLU A 255 38.41 7.78 -58.72
CA GLU A 255 37.56 8.20 -59.85
C GLU A 255 38.16 9.34 -60.69
N LEU A 256 39.12 10.11 -60.15
CA LEU A 256 39.80 11.21 -60.85
C LEU A 256 41.06 10.80 -61.65
N LYS A 257 41.29 9.50 -61.88
CA LYS A 257 42.39 8.94 -62.68
C LYS A 257 41.87 8.15 -63.88
#